data_AF-A0A646KVS4-F1
#
_entry.id   AF-A0A646KVS4-F1
#
_cell.length_a   1.000
_cell.length_b   1.000
_cell.length_c   1.000
_cell.angle_alpha   90.00
_cell.angle_beta   90.00
_cell.angle_gamma   90.00
#
_symmetry.space_group_name_H-M   'P 1'
#
loop_
_entity.id
_entity.type
_entity.pdbx_description
1 polymer ?
#
loop_
_entity_poly.entity_id
_entity_poly.type
_entity_poly.pdbx_seq_one_letter_code
_entity_poly.pdbx_strand_id
1 'polypeptide(L)'
;MTRTALFETTAADHGCGCVPAPAEPDPAMTADIIQARAIAEGLAEFGIGPARWSAAYDPEAAAVALRVDTPRGLYALTIPQPGQPFPVRHRGERIGALDCRRTYGTADSYTAALFAAFLRDRAALDIPGKDVCLPRNMV
;
A
#
# COMPACT_ATOMS: atom_id res chain seq x y z
N MET A 1 12.33 66.06 37.24
CA MET A 1 10.96 65.50 37.18
C MET A 1 10.90 64.62 35.95
N THR A 2 10.97 63.31 36.14
CA THR A 2 11.14 62.31 35.07
C THR A 2 10.05 61.27 35.31
N ARG A 3 9.04 61.22 34.44
CA ARG A 3 7.84 60.37 34.62
C ARG A 3 7.82 59.26 33.56
N THR A 4 7.80 58.05 34.10
CA THR A 4 7.16 56.81 33.59
C THR A 4 7.73 56.14 32.34
N ALA A 5 8.50 55.09 32.62
CA ALA A 5 8.53 53.88 31.81
C ALA A 5 7.12 53.27 31.73
N LEU A 6 6.69 52.89 30.54
CA LEU A 6 5.66 51.87 30.36
C LEU A 6 6.32 50.75 29.57
N PHE A 7 6.65 49.70 30.30
CA PHE A 7 6.90 48.38 29.75
C PHE A 7 5.66 48.00 28.95
N GLU A 8 5.81 47.79 27.65
CA GLU A 8 4.83 47.03 26.88
C GLU A 8 4.84 45.61 27.45
N THR A 9 3.79 45.35 28.23
CA THR A 9 3.44 44.04 28.74
C THR A 9 3.36 43.08 27.57
N THR A 10 4.30 42.14 27.52
CA THR A 10 4.20 40.90 26.75
C THR A 10 2.84 40.28 27.09
N ALA A 11 1.86 40.44 26.21
CA ALA A 11 0.68 39.59 26.22
C ALA A 11 1.18 38.21 25.86
N ALA A 12 1.57 37.46 26.88
CA ALA A 12 1.70 36.02 26.79
C ALA A 12 0.30 35.53 26.42
N ASP A 13 0.09 35.35 25.12
CA ASP A 13 -1.02 34.59 24.58
C ASP A 13 -0.86 33.18 25.12
N HIS A 14 -1.53 32.90 26.24
CA HIS A 14 -1.68 31.56 26.78
C HIS A 14 -2.70 30.88 25.89
N GLY A 15 -2.33 30.67 24.61
CA GLY A 15 -3.08 29.83 23.70
C GLY A 15 -3.21 28.48 24.37
N CYS A 16 -4.46 28.06 24.60
CA CYS A 16 -4.76 26.70 25.00
C CYS A 16 -3.84 25.75 24.23
N GLY A 17 -3.11 24.87 24.92
CA GLY A 17 -2.34 23.77 24.34
C GLY A 17 -3.22 22.71 23.64
N CYS A 18 -4.29 23.18 23.02
CA CYS A 18 -5.19 22.49 22.13
C CYS A 18 -4.37 22.08 20.90
N VAL A 19 -3.71 20.93 20.99
CA VAL A 19 -3.17 20.22 19.82
C VAL A 19 -4.32 20.14 18.82
N PRO A 20 -4.16 20.64 17.58
CA PRO A 20 -5.19 20.52 16.56
C PRO A 20 -5.61 19.05 16.46
N ALA A 21 -6.92 18.78 16.53
CA ALA A 21 -7.42 17.44 16.29
C ALA A 21 -6.86 16.97 14.93
N PRO A 22 -6.36 15.72 14.83
CA PRO A 22 -5.93 15.19 13.56
C PRO A 22 -7.05 15.37 12.55
N ALA A 23 -6.74 15.92 11.38
CA ALA A 23 -7.73 16.04 10.31
C ALA A 23 -8.36 14.67 10.06
N GLU A 24 -9.68 14.63 9.90
CA GLU A 24 -10.37 13.38 9.56
C GLU A 24 -9.75 12.80 8.29
N PRO A 25 -9.45 11.49 8.26
CA PRO A 25 -8.88 10.86 7.09
C PRO A 25 -9.86 10.96 5.93
N ASP A 26 -9.34 11.26 4.74
CA ASP A 26 -10.14 11.31 3.51
C ASP A 26 -10.91 9.97 3.35
N PRO A 27 -12.25 10.01 3.21
CA PRO A 27 -13.05 8.79 3.06
C PRO A 27 -12.63 7.95 1.86
N ALA A 28 -12.13 8.57 0.79
CA ALA A 28 -11.60 7.84 -0.38
C ALA A 28 -10.33 7.06 -0.01
N MET A 29 -9.40 7.70 0.71
CA MET A 29 -8.19 7.03 1.22
C MET A 29 -8.53 5.87 2.16
N THR A 30 -9.54 6.05 3.01
CA THR A 30 -9.99 5.01 3.95
C THR A 30 -10.54 3.79 3.21
N ALA A 31 -11.37 3.99 2.19
CA ALA A 31 -11.88 2.92 1.34
C ALA A 31 -10.75 2.18 0.60
N ASP A 32 -9.76 2.92 0.10
CA ASP A 32 -8.60 2.34 -0.57
C ASP A 32 -7.73 1.50 0.39
N ILE A 33 -7.55 1.93 1.64
CA ILE A 33 -6.86 1.15 2.69
C ILE A 33 -7.62 -0.14 3.01
N ILE A 34 -8.95 -0.07 3.12
CA ILE A 34 -9.79 -1.26 3.36
C ILE A 34 -9.64 -2.24 2.19
N GLN A 35 -9.70 -1.74 0.95
CA GLN A 35 -9.52 -2.58 -0.24
C GLN A 35 -8.12 -3.23 -0.27
N ALA A 36 -7.06 -2.47 0.00
CA ALA A 36 -5.70 -3.00 0.04
C ALA A 36 -5.55 -4.13 1.07
N ARG A 37 -6.20 -4.01 2.24
CA ARG A 37 -6.22 -5.06 3.26
C ARG A 37 -7.01 -6.29 2.81
N ALA A 38 -8.17 -6.11 2.20
CA ALA A 38 -8.98 -7.22 1.67
C ALA A 38 -8.22 -8.03 0.60
N ILE A 39 -7.51 -7.34 -0.30
CA ILE A 39 -6.61 -7.99 -1.27
C ILE A 39 -5.49 -8.75 -0.54
N ALA A 40 -4.90 -8.13 0.49
CA ALA A 40 -3.80 -8.73 1.25
C ALA A 40 -4.22 -9.98 2.04
N GLU A 41 -5.43 -9.99 2.61
CA GLU A 41 -6.02 -11.16 3.28
C GLU A 41 -6.16 -12.33 2.30
N GLY A 42 -6.59 -12.06 1.06
CA GLY A 42 -6.62 -13.06 -0.01
C GLY A 42 -5.26 -13.65 -0.39
N LEU A 43 -4.15 -12.96 -0.07
CA LEU A 43 -2.80 -13.50 -0.33
C LEU A 43 -2.40 -14.64 0.61
N ALA A 44 -3.14 -14.83 1.73
CA ALA A 44 -2.89 -15.94 2.66
C ALA A 44 -3.04 -17.31 1.97
N GLU A 45 -3.98 -17.44 1.03
CA GLU A 45 -4.18 -18.65 0.21
C GLU A 45 -2.96 -19.02 -0.63
N PHE A 46 -2.05 -18.06 -0.83
CA PHE A 46 -0.84 -18.22 -1.64
C PHE A 46 0.45 -18.24 -0.81
N GLY A 47 0.34 -18.33 0.52
CA GLY A 47 1.48 -18.44 1.45
C GLY A 47 2.06 -17.10 1.92
N ILE A 48 1.37 -15.98 1.67
CA ILE A 48 1.77 -14.66 2.17
C ILE A 48 0.94 -14.34 3.41
N GLY A 49 1.51 -14.63 4.58
CA GLY A 49 0.86 -14.32 5.86
C GLY A 49 0.90 -12.83 6.24
N PRO A 50 0.14 -12.43 7.27
CA PRO A 50 -0.01 -11.04 7.70
C PRO A 50 1.30 -10.36 8.14
N ALA A 51 2.29 -11.13 8.58
CA ALA A 51 3.62 -10.59 8.92
C ALA A 51 4.41 -10.11 7.69
N ARG A 52 4.00 -10.48 6.48
CA ARG A 52 4.72 -10.21 5.23
C ARG A 52 4.10 -9.11 4.41
N TRP A 53 3.06 -8.43 4.89
CA TRP A 53 2.45 -7.35 4.15
C TRP A 53 2.10 -6.15 5.02
N SER A 54 2.02 -4.99 4.39
CA SER A 54 1.49 -3.76 4.98
C SER A 54 0.67 -2.99 3.95
N ALA A 55 -0.37 -2.30 4.39
CA ALA A 55 -1.19 -1.43 3.54
C ALA A 55 -1.14 -0.01 4.12
N ALA A 56 -0.65 0.94 3.33
CA ALA A 56 -0.54 2.34 3.74
C ALA A 56 -0.53 3.28 2.53
N TYR A 57 -0.85 4.54 2.76
CA TYR A 57 -0.69 5.59 1.76
C TYR A 57 0.78 5.74 1.36
N ASP A 58 1.02 5.90 0.06
CA ASP A 58 2.33 6.17 -0.52
C ASP A 58 2.33 7.59 -1.09
N PRO A 59 3.10 8.53 -0.52
CA PRO A 59 3.13 9.91 -0.99
C PRO A 59 3.76 10.06 -2.39
N GLU A 60 4.67 9.17 -2.78
CA GLU A 60 5.32 9.24 -4.10
C GLU A 60 4.38 8.78 -5.22
N ALA A 61 3.57 7.76 -4.94
CA ALA A 61 2.54 7.29 -5.86
C ALA A 61 1.22 8.07 -5.75
N ALA A 62 1.10 8.95 -4.75
CA ALA A 62 -0.13 9.65 -4.37
C ALA A 62 -1.35 8.71 -4.25
N ALA A 63 -1.14 7.52 -3.70
CA ALA A 63 -2.15 6.45 -3.65
C ALA A 63 -1.85 5.43 -2.55
N VAL A 64 -2.86 4.65 -2.15
CA VAL A 64 -2.66 3.54 -1.21
C VAL A 64 -1.90 2.40 -1.87
N ALA A 65 -0.90 1.86 -1.17
CA ALA A 65 -0.11 0.74 -1.63
C ALA A 65 -0.18 -0.44 -0.64
N LEU A 66 -0.42 -1.63 -1.18
CA LEU A 66 -0.19 -2.91 -0.54
C LEU A 66 1.26 -3.34 -0.81
N ARG A 67 2.09 -3.34 0.22
CA ARG A 67 3.49 -3.75 0.16
C ARG A 67 3.63 -5.17 0.68
N VAL A 68 4.29 -6.04 -0.08
CA VAL A 68 4.55 -7.43 0.26
C VAL A 68 6.06 -7.65 0.34
N ASP A 69 6.51 -8.14 1.48
CA ASP A 69 7.90 -8.50 1.75
C ASP A 69 8.22 -9.90 1.21
N THR A 70 9.18 -9.94 0.30
CA THR A 70 9.60 -11.16 -0.39
C THR A 70 11.11 -11.38 -0.30
N PRO A 71 11.65 -12.59 -0.52
CA PRO A 71 13.09 -12.82 -0.52
C PRO A 71 13.84 -12.01 -1.59
N ARG A 72 13.13 -11.51 -2.62
CA ARG A 72 13.68 -10.63 -3.67
C ARG A 72 13.48 -9.15 -3.37
N GLY A 73 12.98 -8.81 -2.18
CA GLY A 73 12.71 -7.47 -1.72
C GLY A 73 11.22 -7.10 -1.77
N LEU A 74 10.96 -5.82 -1.54
CA LEU A 74 9.61 -5.31 -1.37
C LEU A 74 8.92 -5.06 -2.71
N TYR A 75 7.75 -5.66 -2.89
CA TYR A 75 6.86 -5.39 -4.02
C TYR A 75 5.66 -4.59 -3.54
N ALA A 76 5.24 -3.59 -4.31
CA ALA A 76 4.10 -2.74 -3.96
C ALA A 76 3.03 -2.78 -5.06
N LEU A 77 1.82 -3.19 -4.71
CA LEU A 77 0.62 -3.07 -5.53
C LEU A 77 -0.10 -1.79 -5.13
N THR A 78 -0.24 -0.84 -6.05
CA THR A 78 -0.97 0.40 -5.78
C THR A 78 -2.45 0.21 -6.08
N ILE A 79 -3.32 0.74 -5.21
CA ILE A 79 -4.75 0.84 -5.45
C ILE A 79 -5.00 2.01 -6.41
N PRO A 80 -5.39 1.78 -7.66
CA PRO A 80 -5.49 2.83 -8.65
C PRO A 80 -6.86 3.52 -8.58
N GLN A 81 -7.07 4.53 -9.42
CA GLN A 81 -8.42 5.08 -9.63
C GLN A 81 -9.32 4.05 -10.35
N PRO A 82 -10.66 4.13 -10.18
CA PRO A 82 -11.58 3.30 -10.96
C PRO A 82 -11.31 3.36 -12.48
N GLY A 83 -11.37 2.22 -13.15
CA GLY A 83 -11.10 2.05 -14.58
C GLY A 83 -9.62 1.88 -14.95
N GLN A 84 -8.70 2.08 -14.01
CA GLN A 84 -7.26 1.92 -14.25
C GLN A 84 -6.77 0.52 -13.83
N PRO A 85 -5.70 -0.01 -14.48
CA PRO A 85 -5.08 -1.26 -14.06
C PRO A 85 -4.30 -1.08 -12.75
N PHE A 86 -4.14 -2.15 -11.97
CA PHE A 86 -3.37 -2.11 -10.72
C PHE A 86 -1.87 -2.15 -11.02
N PRO A 87 -1.11 -1.05 -10.85
CA PRO A 87 0.32 -1.06 -11.14
C PRO A 87 1.09 -1.78 -10.03
N VAL A 88 2.17 -2.46 -10.42
CA VAL A 88 3.10 -3.09 -9.49
C VAL A 88 4.45 -2.40 -9.57
N ARG A 89 5.00 -2.09 -8.40
CA ARG A 89 6.31 -1.46 -8.24
C ARG A 89 7.26 -2.37 -7.48
N HIS A 90 8.55 -2.24 -7.79
CA HIS A 90 9.65 -2.88 -7.07
C HIS A 90 10.81 -1.88 -7.01
N ARG A 91 11.41 -1.69 -5.84
CA ARG A 91 12.50 -0.72 -5.63
C ARG A 91 12.17 0.70 -6.11
N GLY A 92 10.92 1.13 -5.94
CA GLY A 92 10.46 2.45 -6.38
C GLY A 92 10.14 2.55 -7.87
N GLU A 93 10.48 1.57 -8.71
CA GLU A 93 10.18 1.61 -10.14
C GLU A 93 8.90 0.83 -10.48
N ARG A 94 8.12 1.31 -11.45
CA ARG A 94 6.98 0.57 -11.98
C ARG A 94 7.48 -0.53 -12.90
N ILE A 95 7.26 -1.78 -12.50
CA ILE A 95 7.72 -2.98 -13.23
C ILE A 95 6.60 -3.66 -14.03
N GLY A 96 5.35 -3.24 -13.86
CA GLY A 96 4.22 -3.77 -14.60
C GLY A 96 2.87 -3.33 -14.04
N ALA A 97 1.82 -4.05 -14.43
CA ALA A 97 0.49 -3.96 -13.87
C ALA A 97 -0.20 -5.33 -13.92
N LEU A 98 -1.20 -5.54 -13.08
CA LEU A 98 -2.05 -6.73 -13.15
C LEU A 98 -2.95 -6.65 -14.38
N ASP A 99 -3.32 -7.81 -14.92
CA ASP A 99 -4.25 -7.93 -16.05
C ASP A 99 -5.73 -7.82 -15.60
N CYS A 100 -6.00 -6.83 -14.75
CA CYS A 100 -7.34 -6.45 -14.32
C CYS A 100 -7.38 -4.94 -14.06
N ARG A 101 -8.59 -4.38 -14.06
CA ARG A 101 -8.84 -2.96 -13.78
C ARG A 101 -9.67 -2.82 -12.53
N ARG A 102 -9.50 -1.72 -11.80
CA ARG A 102 -10.34 -1.43 -10.64
C ARG A 102 -11.77 -1.09 -11.10
N THR A 103 -12.72 -1.99 -10.86
CA THR A 103 -14.15 -1.78 -11.13
C THR A 103 -14.96 -2.33 -9.96
N TYR A 104 -16.22 -1.91 -9.83
CA TYR A 104 -17.13 -2.43 -8.80
C TYR A 104 -17.33 -3.95 -8.84
N GLY A 105 -17.09 -4.59 -9.99
CA GLY A 105 -17.19 -6.05 -10.14
C GLY A 105 -15.88 -6.82 -9.96
N THR A 106 -14.75 -6.12 -9.78
CA THR A 106 -13.46 -6.79 -9.62
C THR A 106 -13.32 -7.26 -8.18
N ALA A 107 -13.39 -8.57 -7.97
CA ALA A 107 -13.23 -9.15 -6.64
C ALA A 107 -11.80 -8.94 -6.11
N ASP A 108 -11.68 -8.62 -4.82
CA ASP A 108 -10.39 -8.46 -4.17
C ASP A 108 -9.60 -9.78 -4.15
N SER A 109 -10.28 -10.92 -4.01
CA SER A 109 -9.69 -12.26 -4.11
C SER A 109 -9.11 -12.54 -5.50
N TYR A 110 -9.78 -12.10 -6.57
CA TYR A 110 -9.27 -12.22 -7.93
C TYR A 110 -8.02 -11.36 -8.12
N THR A 111 -8.04 -10.13 -7.59
CA THR A 111 -6.87 -9.24 -7.60
C THR A 111 -5.70 -9.83 -6.82
N ALA A 112 -5.97 -10.45 -5.66
CA ALA A 112 -4.97 -11.17 -4.86
C ALA A 112 -4.35 -12.35 -5.64
N ALA A 113 -5.18 -13.13 -6.34
CA ALA A 113 -4.70 -14.24 -7.17
C ALA A 113 -3.79 -13.76 -8.31
N LEU A 114 -4.15 -12.68 -9.00
CA LEU A 114 -3.32 -12.07 -10.04
C LEU A 114 -2.02 -11.52 -9.47
N PHE A 115 -2.06 -10.88 -8.29
CA PHE A 115 -0.84 -10.37 -7.67
C PHE A 115 0.09 -11.48 -7.21
N ALA A 116 -0.43 -12.54 -6.60
CA ALA A 116 0.35 -13.72 -6.25
C ALA A 116 0.96 -14.38 -7.51
N ALA A 117 0.21 -14.49 -8.61
CA ALA A 117 0.73 -14.99 -9.87
C ALA A 117 1.87 -14.11 -10.41
N PHE A 118 1.71 -12.77 -10.36
CA PHE A 118 2.74 -11.81 -10.75
C PHE A 118 4.02 -11.97 -9.92
N LEU A 119 3.91 -12.17 -8.61
CA LEU A 119 5.06 -12.38 -7.73
C LEU A 119 5.76 -13.72 -8.02
N ARG A 120 5.00 -14.77 -8.32
CA ARG A 120 5.56 -16.09 -8.71
C ARG A 120 6.33 -16.04 -10.02
N ASP A 121 5.75 -15.39 -11.03
CA ASP A 121 6.37 -15.23 -12.36
C ASP A 121 7.76 -14.60 -12.27
N ARG A 122 7.94 -13.65 -11.33
CA ARG A 122 9.24 -13.01 -11.07
C ARG A 122 10.13 -13.74 -10.05
N ALA A 123 9.81 -14.99 -9.72
CA ALA A 123 10.50 -15.77 -8.68
C ALA A 123 10.64 -14.99 -7.36
N ALA A 124 9.65 -14.14 -7.05
CA ALA A 124 9.61 -13.34 -5.85
C ALA A 124 9.01 -14.12 -4.67
N LEU A 125 8.32 -15.25 -4.89
CA LEU A 125 7.86 -16.13 -3.82
C LEU A 125 8.55 -17.49 -3.96
N ASP A 126 9.28 -17.92 -2.92
CA ASP A 126 9.62 -19.33 -2.73
C ASP A 126 8.36 -20.02 -2.22
N ILE A 127 7.73 -20.82 -3.08
CA ILE A 127 6.64 -21.71 -2.67
C ILE A 127 7.29 -23.04 -2.34
N PRO A 128 7.23 -23.53 -1.08
CA PRO A 128 7.45 -24.95 -0.86
C PRO A 128 6.29 -25.71 -1.54
N GLY A 129 6.58 -26.33 -2.69
CA GLY A 129 5.69 -27.26 -3.35
C GLY A 129 4.85 -26.69 -4.51
N LYS A 130 5.49 -26.54 -5.67
CA LYS A 130 4.92 -27.11 -6.90
C LYS A 130 6.08 -27.45 -7.84
N ASP A 131 6.57 -28.67 -7.72
CA ASP A 131 7.21 -29.37 -8.83
C ASP A 131 6.21 -29.40 -9.99
N VAL A 132 6.15 -28.30 -10.74
CA VAL A 132 5.59 -28.31 -12.08
C VAL A 132 6.59 -29.13 -12.87
N CYS A 133 6.20 -30.37 -13.18
CA CYS A 133 6.83 -31.22 -14.18
C CYS A 133 7.26 -30.37 -15.38
N LEU A 134 8.54 -29.98 -15.41
CA LEU A 134 9.18 -29.64 -16.66
C LEU A 134 9.23 -30.97 -17.44
N PRO A 135 8.67 -31.05 -18.66
CA PRO A 135 8.91 -32.21 -19.48
C PRO A 135 10.42 -32.29 -19.68
N ARG A 136 11.05 -33.32 -19.09
CA ARG A 136 12.40 -33.72 -19.47
C ARG A 136 12.34 -33.98 -20.97
N ASN A 137 13.07 -33.16 -21.72
CA ASN A 137 13.29 -33.33 -23.16
C ASN A 137 13.37 -34.82 -23.49
N MET A 138 12.43 -35.28 -24.31
CA MET A 138 12.71 -36.42 -25.17
C MET A 138 13.37 -35.86 -26.43
N VAL A 139 14.53 -36.45 -26.72
CA VAL A 139 15.41 -36.29 -27.89
C VAL A 139 16.44 -35.17 -27.80
#